data_AF-A0A2N6E2S5-F1
#
_entry.id   AF-A0A2N6E2S5-F1
#
_cell.length_a   1.000
_cell.length_b   1.000
_cell.length_c   1.000
_cell.angle_alpha   90.00
_cell.angle_beta   90.00
_cell.angle_gamma   90.00
#
_symmetry.space_group_name_H-M   'P 1'
#
loop_
_entity.id
_entity.type
_entity.pdbx_description
1 polymer ?
#
loop_
_entity_poly.entity_id
_entity_poly.type
_entity_poly.pdbx_seq_one_letter_code
_entity_poly.pdbx_strand_id
1 'polypeptide(L)'
;MPHNKTRPTSPLSQHYATQLNSYDEVFRSEGELQPHWQPLLREIDRLGPAGLKRRSQVAQRLLRENGVTFNVFDGLRGMSRPWHLDPIPLLISAEEWSVIEQGLLQRAELLNLIFLDIYGPGKLVKNGLLPPELVFSHTGFQRCCFDLALPRERPLVLCSSNLARGPDGRMWIIDDRVQSPSGAGYALESRMVMTKIAPHLFRDSHVKRLASFFQPLRDRLAKLAPQNRDNPRIVILTPGPYSPSYFEHAYLANYLGYALVQGADLSVRDGRVWLKSLEGLHQVDVILRRLDDSFCDPLE
;
A
#
# COMPACT_ATOMS: atom_id res chain seq x y z
N MET A 1 27.68 -20.28 -26.33
CA MET A 1 27.71 -18.88 -26.80
C MET A 1 28.19 -18.02 -25.63
N PRO A 2 29.17 -17.12 -25.81
CA PRO A 2 29.70 -16.36 -24.69
C PRO A 2 28.64 -15.34 -24.26
N HIS A 3 28.18 -15.44 -23.01
CA HIS A 3 27.41 -14.38 -22.37
C HIS A 3 28.28 -13.13 -22.33
N ASN A 4 27.93 -12.14 -23.14
CA ASN A 4 28.64 -10.88 -23.24
C ASN A 4 28.46 -10.14 -21.91
N LYS A 5 29.49 -10.17 -21.05
CA LYS A 5 29.47 -9.51 -19.74
C LYS A 5 29.38 -7.99 -19.96
N THR A 6 28.19 -7.42 -19.85
CA THR A 6 27.98 -5.97 -19.92
C THR A 6 28.52 -5.32 -18.65
N ARG A 7 29.78 -4.87 -18.72
CA ARG A 7 30.43 -4.06 -17.68
C ARG A 7 29.89 -2.63 -17.68
N PRO A 8 29.87 -1.93 -16.54
CA PRO A 8 29.43 -0.53 -16.48
C PRO A 8 30.30 0.36 -17.39
N THR A 9 29.66 1.02 -18.35
CA THR A 9 30.33 1.81 -19.38
C THR A 9 30.38 3.31 -19.08
N SER A 10 29.59 3.80 -18.14
CA SER A 10 29.52 5.23 -17.81
C SER A 10 30.22 5.56 -16.49
N PRO A 11 30.75 6.78 -16.32
CA PRO A 11 31.40 7.20 -15.07
C PRO A 11 30.47 7.11 -13.84
N LEU A 12 29.17 7.36 -14.03
CA LEU A 12 28.15 7.25 -12.98
C LEU A 12 27.90 5.80 -12.57
N SER A 13 27.70 4.90 -13.54
CA SER A 13 27.48 3.47 -13.26
C SER A 13 28.72 2.80 -12.67
N GLN A 14 29.92 3.23 -13.08
CA GLN A 14 31.18 2.77 -12.50
C GLN A 14 31.34 3.24 -11.05
N HIS A 15 31.06 4.51 -10.75
CA HIS A 15 31.15 5.02 -9.38
C HIS A 15 30.17 4.31 -8.43
N TYR A 16 28.93 4.10 -8.88
CA TYR A 16 27.94 3.34 -8.12
C TYR A 16 28.41 1.92 -7.80
N ALA A 17 28.94 1.19 -8.79
CA ALA A 17 29.38 -0.19 -8.61
C ALA A 17 30.56 -0.32 -7.61
N THR A 18 31.38 0.71 -7.45
CA THR A 18 32.54 0.71 -6.53
C THR A 18 32.19 0.87 -5.05
N GLN A 19 30.93 1.14 -4.71
CA GLN A 19 30.48 1.39 -3.33
C GLN A 19 29.76 0.18 -2.69
N LEU A 20 29.69 -0.96 -3.38
CA LEU A 20 28.85 -2.10 -2.97
C LEU A 20 29.57 -3.02 -1.97
N ASN A 21 29.13 -3.00 -0.71
CA ASN A 21 29.53 -3.96 0.35
C ASN A 21 28.43 -4.98 0.69
N SER A 22 27.30 -4.97 -0.03
CA SER A 22 26.12 -5.82 0.18
C SER A 22 25.43 -6.13 -1.15
N TYR A 23 24.34 -6.91 -1.12
CA TYR A 23 23.49 -7.13 -2.30
C TYR A 23 23.07 -5.80 -2.93
N ASP A 24 23.04 -5.78 -4.27
CA ASP A 24 22.65 -4.64 -5.07
C ASP A 24 21.58 -5.00 -6.10
N GLU A 25 20.60 -4.12 -6.30
CA GLU A 25 19.48 -4.36 -7.22
C GLU A 25 19.93 -4.25 -8.68
N VAL A 26 20.97 -3.47 -8.97
CA VAL A 26 21.42 -3.15 -10.33
C VAL A 26 22.49 -4.14 -10.80
N PHE A 27 23.43 -4.50 -9.94
CA PHE A 27 24.55 -5.39 -10.23
C PHE A 27 24.45 -6.69 -9.43
N ARG A 28 24.71 -7.81 -10.10
CA ARG A 28 24.89 -9.11 -9.43
C ARG A 28 26.18 -9.12 -8.63
N SER A 29 26.30 -10.10 -7.73
CA SER A 29 27.50 -10.35 -6.90
C SER A 29 28.82 -10.44 -7.69
N GLU A 30 28.76 -10.78 -8.98
CA GLU A 30 29.92 -10.84 -9.89
C GLU A 30 30.22 -9.53 -10.63
N GLY A 31 29.53 -8.43 -10.27
CA GLY A 31 29.65 -7.11 -10.93
C GLY A 31 28.94 -7.04 -12.29
N GLU A 32 28.10 -8.03 -12.62
CA GLU A 32 27.35 -8.06 -13.87
C GLU A 32 26.03 -7.31 -13.75
N LEU A 33 25.78 -6.40 -14.69
CA LEU A 33 24.54 -5.63 -14.77
C LEU A 33 23.34 -6.55 -15.03
N GLN A 34 22.31 -6.44 -14.20
CA GLN A 34 21.05 -7.15 -14.40
C GLN A 34 20.36 -6.70 -15.71
N PRO A 35 19.90 -7.64 -16.58
CA PRO A 35 19.38 -7.28 -17.90
C PRO A 35 18.21 -6.30 -17.89
N HIS A 36 17.28 -6.44 -16.92
CA HIS A 36 16.10 -5.58 -16.82
C HIS A 36 16.42 -4.14 -16.38
N TRP A 37 17.62 -3.89 -15.82
CA TRP A 37 18.09 -2.54 -15.47
C TRP A 37 18.77 -1.82 -16.64
N GLN A 38 19.20 -2.53 -17.70
CA GLN A 38 19.92 -1.93 -18.83
C GLN A 38 19.18 -0.76 -19.51
N PRO A 39 17.86 -0.83 -19.79
CA PRO A 39 17.15 0.28 -20.42
C PRO A 39 17.15 1.54 -19.54
N LEU A 40 16.91 1.37 -18.24
CA LEU A 40 16.89 2.47 -17.28
C LEU A 40 18.28 3.09 -17.11
N LEU A 41 19.33 2.29 -16.99
CA LEU A 41 20.69 2.84 -16.87
C LEU A 41 21.11 3.63 -18.10
N ARG A 42 20.81 3.16 -19.32
CA ARG A 42 21.07 3.91 -20.55
C ARG A 42 20.37 5.26 -20.56
N GLU A 43 19.13 5.31 -20.05
CA GLU A 43 18.39 6.56 -19.94
C GLU A 43 18.97 7.50 -18.87
N ILE A 44 19.38 6.95 -17.72
CA ILE A 44 20.07 7.70 -16.66
C ILE A 44 21.37 8.31 -17.19
N ASP A 45 22.17 7.53 -17.92
CA ASP A 45 23.41 7.98 -18.54
C ASP A 45 23.16 9.10 -19.57
N ARG A 46 22.11 8.95 -20.39
CA ARG A 46 21.70 9.97 -21.37
C ARG A 46 21.27 11.28 -20.72
N LEU A 47 20.57 11.22 -19.59
CA LEU A 47 20.12 12.40 -18.85
C LEU A 47 21.27 13.12 -18.14
N GLY A 48 22.21 12.34 -17.62
CA GLY A 48 23.27 12.81 -16.74
C GLY A 48 22.75 13.45 -15.43
N PRO A 49 23.65 13.97 -14.58
CA PRO A 49 23.29 14.52 -13.28
C PRO A 49 22.33 15.71 -13.36
N ALA A 50 22.53 16.59 -14.35
CA ALA A 50 21.68 17.77 -14.54
C ALA A 50 20.25 17.39 -14.96
N GLY A 51 20.10 16.38 -15.84
CA GLY A 51 18.79 15.88 -16.26
C GLY A 51 18.03 15.22 -15.11
N LEU A 52 18.72 14.40 -14.30
CA LEU A 52 18.14 13.79 -13.10
C LEU A 52 17.68 14.85 -12.08
N LYS A 53 18.53 15.85 -11.81
CA LYS A 53 18.18 16.97 -10.92
C LYS A 53 16.94 17.71 -11.41
N ARG A 54 16.83 17.96 -12.72
CA ARG A 54 15.66 18.59 -13.33
C ARG A 54 14.41 17.72 -13.15
N ARG A 55 14.49 16.40 -13.38
CA ARG A 55 13.36 15.49 -13.16
C ARG A 55 12.91 15.44 -11.71
N SER A 56 13.85 15.40 -10.76
CA SER A 56 13.54 15.47 -9.32
C SER A 56 12.81 16.76 -8.96
N GLN A 57 13.27 17.92 -9.46
CA GLN A 57 12.60 19.21 -9.24
C GLN A 57 11.17 19.25 -9.79
N VAL A 58 10.95 18.70 -10.99
CA VAL A 58 9.62 18.58 -11.58
C VAL A 58 8.74 17.63 -10.76
N ALA A 59 9.27 16.48 -10.32
CA ALA A 59 8.56 15.54 -9.47
C ALA A 59 8.09 16.20 -8.17
N GLN A 60 9.01 16.89 -7.48
CA GLN A 60 8.71 17.63 -6.26
C GLN A 60 7.68 18.74 -6.47
N ARG A 61 7.73 19.43 -7.62
CA ARG A 61 6.72 20.43 -7.98
C ARG A 61 5.34 19.80 -8.16
N LEU A 62 5.25 18.70 -8.91
CA LEU A 62 3.99 17.99 -9.14
C LEU A 62 3.39 17.46 -7.82
N LEU A 63 4.22 16.89 -6.95
CA LEU A 63 3.78 16.43 -5.62
C LEU A 63 3.25 17.58 -4.77
N ARG A 64 3.89 18.76 -4.81
CA ARG A 64 3.39 19.95 -4.10
C ARG A 64 2.07 20.46 -4.69
N GLU A 65 1.95 20.53 -6.02
CA GLU A 65 0.74 20.97 -6.72
C GLU A 65 -0.45 20.02 -6.42
N ASN A 66 -0.18 18.72 -6.30
CA ASN A 66 -1.17 17.70 -5.93
C ASN A 66 -1.42 17.61 -4.41
N GLY A 67 -0.74 18.41 -3.59
CA GLY A 67 -0.91 18.43 -2.13
C GLY A 67 -0.42 17.18 -1.42
N VAL A 68 0.54 16.44 -1.99
CA VAL A 68 1.07 15.20 -1.41
C VAL A 68 1.89 15.49 -0.17
N THR A 69 1.34 15.15 0.98
CA THR A 69 1.97 15.34 2.29
C THR A 69 2.05 14.04 3.07
N PHE A 70 3.06 13.94 3.93
CA PHE A 70 3.12 12.95 5.00
C PHE A 70 3.33 13.70 6.31
N ASN A 71 2.29 13.76 7.15
CA ASN A 71 2.39 14.51 8.40
C ASN A 71 3.06 13.62 9.45
N VAL A 72 4.39 13.65 9.53
CA VAL A 72 5.10 13.07 10.69
C VAL A 72 4.86 14.00 11.87
N PHE A 73 3.94 13.62 12.76
CA PHE A 73 3.80 14.28 14.05
C PHE A 73 4.91 13.80 14.98
N ASP A 74 6.11 14.35 14.77
CA ASP A 74 7.13 14.36 15.81
C ASP A 74 6.83 15.55 16.72
N GLY A 75 6.70 15.26 18.02
CA GLY A 75 6.22 16.21 19.02
C GLY A 75 6.89 17.59 18.91
N LEU A 76 6.05 18.63 19.02
CA LEU A 76 6.38 20.06 19.19
C LEU A 76 6.36 20.98 17.95
N ARG A 77 6.24 20.52 16.70
CA ARG A 77 6.18 21.47 15.56
C ARG A 77 5.20 21.23 14.40
N GLY A 78 4.41 20.15 14.37
CA GLY A 78 3.31 20.02 13.38
C GLY A 78 3.70 20.31 11.92
N MET A 79 4.96 20.10 11.54
CA MET A 79 5.45 20.45 10.21
C MET A 79 5.15 19.31 9.26
N SER A 80 4.14 19.48 8.41
CA SER A 80 3.93 18.66 7.22
C SER A 80 5.25 18.57 6.44
N ARG A 81 5.86 17.37 6.40
CA ARG A 81 7.02 17.14 5.54
C ARG A 81 6.52 16.83 4.14
N PRO A 82 6.99 17.55 3.10
CA PRO A 82 6.63 17.23 1.74
C PRO A 82 7.13 15.81 1.42
N TRP A 83 6.29 15.03 0.74
CA TRP A 83 6.69 13.71 0.27
C TRP A 83 7.85 13.86 -0.73
N HIS A 84 8.92 13.09 -0.55
CA HIS A 84 10.06 13.08 -1.44
C HIS A 84 10.00 11.83 -2.30
N LEU A 85 9.94 12.02 -3.62
CA LEU A 85 9.99 10.95 -4.60
C LEU A 85 11.36 10.94 -5.27
N ASP A 86 12.06 9.82 -5.18
CA ASP A 86 13.25 9.57 -5.99
C ASP A 86 12.82 9.31 -7.45
N PRO A 87 13.39 10.03 -8.45
CA PRO A 87 13.09 9.78 -9.85
C PRO A 87 13.68 8.48 -10.40
N ILE A 88 14.51 7.75 -9.64
CA ILE A 88 15.03 6.42 -10.00
C ILE A 88 14.14 5.37 -9.35
N PRO A 89 13.31 4.64 -10.12
CA PRO A 89 12.45 3.62 -9.54
C PRO A 89 13.23 2.34 -9.23
N LEU A 90 12.75 1.62 -8.21
CA LEU A 90 13.12 0.23 -8.00
C LEU A 90 12.43 -0.65 -9.05
N LEU A 91 13.22 -1.36 -9.86
CA LEU A 91 12.71 -2.32 -10.83
C LEU A 91 12.66 -3.72 -10.21
N ILE A 92 11.55 -4.41 -10.43
CA ILE A 92 11.38 -5.83 -10.07
C ILE A 92 11.02 -6.57 -11.35
N SER A 93 11.76 -7.63 -11.66
CA SER A 93 11.50 -8.44 -12.86
C SER A 93 10.14 -9.15 -12.77
N ALA A 94 9.57 -9.52 -13.93
CA ALA A 94 8.28 -10.21 -13.96
C ALA A 94 8.38 -11.60 -13.30
N GLU A 95 9.50 -12.28 -13.50
CA GLU A 95 9.81 -13.60 -12.94
C GLU A 95 9.86 -13.53 -11.41
N GLU A 96 10.59 -12.53 -10.88
CA GLU A 96 10.67 -12.31 -9.44
C GLU A 96 9.32 -11.89 -8.85
N TRP A 97 8.63 -10.94 -9.50
CA TRP A 97 7.32 -10.48 -9.03
C TRP A 97 6.31 -11.62 -9.00
N SER A 98 6.36 -12.56 -9.94
CA SER A 98 5.45 -13.71 -9.96
C SER A 98 5.60 -14.57 -8.70
N VAL A 99 6.82 -14.77 -8.21
CA VAL A 99 7.08 -15.52 -6.96
C VAL A 99 6.60 -14.72 -5.75
N ILE A 100 6.89 -13.41 -5.71
CA ILE A 100 6.44 -12.51 -4.65
C ILE A 100 4.91 -12.48 -4.57
N GLU A 101 4.24 -12.29 -5.71
CA GLU A 101 2.77 -12.22 -5.82
C GLU A 101 2.11 -13.50 -5.31
N GLN A 102 2.63 -14.67 -5.70
CA GLN A 102 2.14 -15.96 -5.19
C GLN A 102 2.31 -16.10 -3.67
N GLY A 103 3.48 -15.72 -3.14
CA GLY A 103 3.74 -15.73 -1.69
C GLY A 103 2.83 -14.79 -0.92
N LEU A 104 2.60 -13.58 -1.43
CA LEU A 104 1.69 -12.60 -0.83
C LEU A 104 0.23 -13.07 -0.86
N LEU A 105 -0.21 -13.70 -1.94
CA LEU A 105 -1.56 -14.29 -2.03
C LEU A 105 -1.74 -15.42 -1.01
N GLN A 106 -0.76 -16.32 -0.87
CA GLN A 106 -0.79 -17.37 0.13
C GLN A 106 -0.81 -16.79 1.56
N ARG A 107 0.01 -15.77 1.82
CA ARG A 107 0.07 -15.12 3.13
C ARG A 107 -1.22 -14.40 3.50
N ALA A 108 -1.84 -13.70 2.55
CA ALA A 108 -3.12 -13.04 2.76
C ALA A 108 -4.22 -14.06 3.12
N GLU A 109 -4.25 -15.22 2.45
CA GLU A 109 -5.18 -16.30 2.77
C GLU A 109 -4.91 -16.87 4.17
N LEU A 110 -3.64 -17.12 4.52
CA LEU A 110 -3.27 -17.58 5.86
C LEU A 110 -3.73 -16.60 6.95
N LEU A 111 -3.45 -15.30 6.80
CA LEU A 111 -3.87 -14.26 7.74
C LEU A 111 -5.40 -14.20 7.87
N ASN A 112 -6.13 -14.37 6.77
CA ASN A 112 -7.58 -14.41 6.76
C ASN A 112 -8.12 -15.62 7.54
N LEU A 113 -7.54 -16.80 7.33
CA LEU A 113 -7.93 -18.02 8.05
C LEU A 113 -7.60 -17.94 9.54
N ILE A 114 -6.45 -17.37 9.91
CA ILE A 114 -6.09 -17.11 11.30
C ILE A 114 -7.12 -16.17 11.94
N PHE A 115 -7.47 -15.08 11.27
CA PHE A 115 -8.47 -14.13 11.75
C PHE A 115 -9.83 -14.81 12.00
N LEU A 116 -10.32 -15.60 11.04
CA LEU A 116 -11.58 -16.33 11.16
C LEU A 116 -11.56 -17.38 12.27
N ASP A 117 -10.44 -18.06 12.47
CA ASP A 117 -10.30 -19.05 13.53
C ASP A 117 -10.29 -18.40 14.91
N ILE A 118 -9.48 -17.35 15.10
CA ILE A 118 -9.33 -16.64 16.38
C ILE A 118 -10.65 -16.02 16.85
N TYR A 119 -11.40 -15.39 15.95
CA TYR A 119 -12.69 -14.78 16.27
C TYR A 119 -13.90 -15.74 16.13
N GLY A 120 -13.64 -17.03 15.87
CA GLY A 120 -14.68 -18.04 15.73
C GLY A 120 -14.33 -19.35 16.44
N PRO A 121 -14.08 -20.46 15.72
CA PRO A 121 -13.97 -21.79 16.33
C PRO A 121 -12.74 -22.00 17.24
N GLY A 122 -11.70 -21.17 17.12
CA GLY A 122 -10.51 -21.18 17.96
C GLY A 122 -9.70 -22.48 17.90
N LYS A 123 -9.65 -23.16 16.74
CA LYS A 123 -8.95 -24.44 16.58
C LYS A 123 -7.45 -24.31 16.74
N LEU A 124 -6.85 -23.20 16.30
CA LEU A 124 -5.41 -22.96 16.44
C LEU A 124 -4.99 -22.96 17.91
N VAL A 125 -5.80 -22.32 18.77
CA VAL A 125 -5.57 -22.30 20.21
C VAL A 125 -5.89 -23.66 20.85
N LYS A 126 -7.06 -24.24 20.53
CA LYS A 126 -7.50 -25.54 21.07
C LYS A 126 -6.54 -26.69 20.74
N ASN A 127 -5.89 -26.64 19.58
CA ASN A 127 -4.91 -27.64 19.13
C ASN A 127 -3.48 -27.32 19.57
N GLY A 128 -3.24 -26.23 20.30
CA GLY A 128 -1.92 -25.83 20.78
C GLY A 128 -0.97 -25.28 19.70
N LEU A 129 -1.49 -24.88 18.53
CA LEU A 129 -0.69 -24.26 17.45
C LEU A 129 -0.42 -22.77 17.72
N LEU A 130 -1.29 -22.10 18.48
CA LEU A 130 -1.10 -20.74 18.98
C LEU A 130 -1.25 -20.72 20.50
N PRO A 131 -0.25 -20.22 21.25
CA PRO A 131 -0.37 -19.97 22.67
C PRO A 131 -1.55 -19.02 22.97
N PRO A 132 -2.46 -19.38 23.90
CA PRO A 132 -3.59 -18.52 24.27
C PRO A 132 -3.17 -17.12 24.71
N GLU A 133 -2.03 -16.98 25.37
CA GLU A 133 -1.51 -15.72 25.91
C GLU A 133 -1.13 -14.74 24.80
N LEU A 134 -0.63 -15.23 23.66
CA LEU A 134 -0.32 -14.39 22.51
C LEU A 134 -1.57 -13.79 21.86
N VAL A 135 -2.72 -14.43 22.04
CA VAL A 135 -3.99 -13.98 21.46
C VAL A 135 -4.76 -13.13 22.47
N PHE A 136 -5.14 -13.72 23.61
CA PHE A 136 -6.13 -13.13 24.51
C PHE A 136 -5.57 -12.07 25.46
N SER A 137 -4.25 -12.02 25.65
CA SER A 137 -3.58 -10.95 26.40
C SER A 137 -3.14 -9.79 25.51
N HIS A 138 -3.21 -9.94 24.18
CA HIS A 138 -2.83 -8.89 23.25
C HIS A 138 -3.85 -7.73 23.28
N THR A 139 -3.36 -6.50 23.37
CA THR A 139 -4.22 -5.29 23.48
C THR A 139 -5.06 -5.03 22.23
N GLY A 140 -4.61 -5.53 21.07
CA GLY A 140 -5.35 -5.47 19.82
C GLY A 140 -6.42 -6.55 19.64
N PHE A 141 -6.62 -7.46 20.60
CA PHE A 141 -7.68 -8.46 20.52
C PHE A 141 -9.02 -7.86 20.94
N GLN A 142 -9.99 -7.84 20.02
CA GLN A 142 -11.30 -7.21 20.23
C GLN A 142 -12.34 -8.23 20.69
N ARG A 143 -12.60 -8.30 22.00
CA ARG A 143 -13.53 -9.29 22.57
C ARG A 143 -14.95 -9.16 22.03
N CYS A 144 -15.40 -7.94 21.74
CA CYS A 144 -16.69 -7.64 21.13
C CYS A 144 -16.86 -8.25 19.72
N CYS A 145 -15.74 -8.59 19.06
CA CYS A 145 -15.74 -9.17 17.72
C CYS A 145 -15.82 -10.70 17.70
N PHE A 146 -15.83 -11.37 18.85
CA PHE A 146 -15.92 -12.82 18.94
C PHE A 146 -17.31 -13.32 18.51
N ASP A 147 -17.34 -14.34 17.65
CA ASP A 147 -18.55 -14.95 17.08
C ASP A 147 -19.49 -13.96 16.39
N LEU A 148 -18.95 -12.84 15.90
CA LEU A 148 -19.69 -11.97 15.00
C LEU A 148 -20.05 -12.79 13.75
N ALA A 149 -21.32 -12.75 13.36
CA ALA A 149 -21.80 -13.27 12.09
C ALA A 149 -21.24 -12.41 10.95
N LEU A 150 -19.95 -12.60 10.64
CA LEU A 150 -19.27 -11.89 9.57
C LEU A 150 -19.94 -12.32 8.27
N PRO A 151 -20.43 -11.37 7.46
CA PRO A 151 -21.30 -11.69 6.34
C PRO A 151 -20.65 -12.57 5.26
N ARG A 152 -19.32 -12.83 5.30
CA ARG A 152 -18.57 -13.54 4.25
C ARG A 152 -17.28 -14.21 4.73
N GLU A 153 -16.79 -15.15 3.92
CA GLU A 153 -15.56 -15.95 4.09
C GLU A 153 -14.23 -15.16 4.07
N ARG A 154 -14.21 -13.88 3.70
CA ARG A 154 -12.96 -13.08 3.76
C ARG A 154 -13.18 -11.68 4.35
N PRO A 155 -13.13 -11.54 5.68
CA PRO A 155 -13.21 -10.25 6.36
C PRO A 155 -12.00 -9.35 6.12
N LEU A 156 -10.82 -9.92 5.82
CA LEU A 156 -9.64 -9.14 5.46
C LEU A 156 -9.73 -8.67 4.00
N VAL A 157 -10.22 -7.44 3.80
CA VAL A 157 -10.39 -6.83 2.47
C VAL A 157 -9.06 -6.29 1.94
N LEU A 158 -8.25 -5.71 2.83
CA LEU A 158 -6.94 -5.14 2.52
C LEU A 158 -5.93 -5.65 3.53
N CYS A 159 -4.78 -6.07 3.03
CA CYS A 159 -3.58 -6.33 3.81
C CYS A 159 -2.38 -5.75 3.07
N SER A 160 -1.35 -5.40 3.82
CA SER A 160 -0.03 -5.09 3.25
C SER A 160 1.03 -5.88 4.00
N SER A 161 2.05 -6.32 3.26
CA SER A 161 3.25 -6.90 3.84
C SER A 161 4.44 -6.01 3.51
N ASN A 162 5.26 -5.71 4.50
CA ASN A 162 6.52 -5.01 4.29
C ASN A 162 7.58 -6.02 3.91
N LEU A 163 8.23 -5.82 2.77
CA LEU A 163 9.29 -6.69 2.28
C LEU A 163 10.63 -5.98 2.30
N ALA A 164 11.69 -6.70 2.64
CA ALA A 164 13.06 -6.27 2.43
C ALA A 164 13.85 -7.38 1.77
N ARG A 165 14.83 -6.99 0.97
CA ARG A 165 15.77 -7.94 0.42
C ARG A 165 16.90 -8.20 1.41
N GLY A 166 17.13 -9.48 1.70
CA GLY A 166 18.22 -9.93 2.54
C GLY A 166 19.57 -9.87 1.82
N PRO A 167 20.69 -10.00 2.55
CA PRO A 167 22.02 -10.09 1.96
C PRO A 167 22.22 -11.33 1.09
N ASP A 168 21.36 -12.34 1.24
CA ASP A 168 21.27 -13.55 0.41
C ASP A 168 20.51 -13.32 -0.91
N GLY A 169 20.04 -12.08 -1.16
CA GLY A 169 19.27 -11.70 -2.33
C GLY A 169 17.80 -12.11 -2.30
N ARG A 170 17.35 -12.82 -1.25
CA ARG A 170 15.96 -13.26 -1.11
C ARG A 170 15.08 -12.14 -0.58
N MET A 171 13.81 -12.16 -0.96
CA MET A 171 12.79 -11.27 -0.40
C MET A 171 12.25 -11.85 0.90
N TRP A 172 12.32 -11.08 1.97
CA TRP A 172 11.84 -11.43 3.30
C TRP A 172 10.67 -10.54 3.68
N ILE A 173 9.66 -11.12 4.32
CA ILE A 173 8.58 -10.35 4.94
C ILE A 173 9.05 -9.93 6.34
N ILE A 174 9.00 -8.63 6.60
CA ILE A 174 9.37 -8.04 7.89
C ILE A 174 8.15 -7.98 8.80
N ASP A 175 7.03 -7.47 8.30
CA ASP A 175 5.78 -7.36 9.04
C ASP A 175 4.57 -7.33 8.12
N ASP A 176 3.38 -7.49 8.70
CA ASP A 176 2.09 -7.35 8.03
C ASP A 176 1.20 -6.33 8.73
N ARG A 177 0.35 -5.68 7.94
CA ARG A 177 -0.70 -4.78 8.41
C ARG A 177 -2.04 -5.24 7.82
N VAL A 178 -2.97 -5.59 8.69
CA VAL A 178 -4.29 -6.17 8.32
C VAL A 178 -5.49 -5.34 8.78
N GLN A 179 -5.25 -4.18 9.40
CA GLN A 179 -6.29 -3.32 9.95
C GLN A 179 -6.64 -2.18 8.98
N SER A 180 -5.77 -1.17 8.89
CA SER A 180 -5.90 -0.04 7.96
C SER A 180 -4.55 0.26 7.29
N PRO A 181 -4.04 -0.64 6.41
CA PRO A 181 -2.74 -0.46 5.79
C PRO A 181 -2.70 0.80 4.89
N SER A 182 -1.67 1.62 5.05
CA SER A 182 -1.39 2.81 4.24
C SER A 182 -0.33 2.54 3.17
N GLY A 183 -0.33 3.31 2.10
CA GLY A 183 0.66 3.26 1.02
C GLY A 183 0.07 3.13 -0.39
N ALA A 184 -1.15 2.64 -0.55
CA ALA A 184 -1.77 2.45 -1.87
C ALA A 184 -1.99 3.79 -2.61
N GLY A 185 -2.42 4.84 -1.89
CA GLY A 185 -2.56 6.18 -2.46
C GLY A 185 -1.22 6.79 -2.84
N TYR A 186 -0.20 6.62 -1.99
CA TYR A 186 1.16 7.09 -2.29
C TYR A 186 1.78 6.35 -3.48
N ALA A 187 1.57 5.03 -3.61
CA ALA A 187 2.03 4.24 -4.74
C ALA A 187 1.36 4.69 -6.05
N LEU A 188 0.05 4.95 -6.01
CA LEU A 188 -0.70 5.47 -7.14
C LEU A 188 -0.21 6.86 -7.57
N GLU A 189 -0.06 7.78 -6.63
CA GLU A 189 0.42 9.13 -6.91
C GLU A 189 1.87 9.14 -7.41
N SER A 190 2.75 8.35 -6.79
CA SER A 190 4.12 8.16 -7.26
C SER A 190 4.14 7.63 -8.69
N ARG A 191 3.26 6.68 -9.03
CA ARG A 191 3.12 6.16 -10.40
C ARG A 191 2.67 7.23 -11.39
N MET A 192 1.72 8.08 -11.00
CA MET A 192 1.22 9.18 -11.84
C MET A 192 2.30 10.24 -12.10
N VAL A 193 3.05 10.63 -11.07
CA VAL A 193 4.18 11.56 -11.20
C VAL A 193 5.29 10.96 -12.07
N MET A 194 5.67 9.70 -11.80
CA MET A 194 6.70 9.00 -12.57
C MET A 194 6.35 8.91 -14.07
N THR A 195 5.09 8.67 -14.40
CA THR A 195 4.62 8.62 -15.80
C THR A 195 4.80 9.97 -16.51
N LYS A 196 4.69 11.09 -15.79
CA LYS A 196 4.88 12.45 -16.34
C LYS A 196 6.36 12.79 -16.51
N ILE A 197 7.21 12.44 -15.54
CA ILE A 197 8.63 12.85 -15.55
C ILE A 197 9.55 11.90 -16.33
N ALA A 198 9.15 10.64 -16.51
CA ALA A 198 9.95 9.61 -17.16
C ALA A 198 9.11 8.75 -18.15
N PRO A 199 8.37 9.35 -19.10
CA PRO A 199 7.42 8.62 -19.95
C PRO A 199 8.08 7.54 -20.82
N HIS A 200 9.33 7.72 -21.22
CA HIS A 200 10.10 6.72 -21.98
C HIS A 200 10.32 5.45 -21.18
N LEU A 201 10.62 5.57 -19.88
CA LEU A 201 10.82 4.42 -19.02
C LEU A 201 9.59 3.51 -18.95
N PHE A 202 8.39 4.10 -18.89
CA PHE A 202 7.14 3.35 -18.85
C PHE A 202 6.81 2.66 -20.17
N ARG A 203 7.16 3.30 -21.30
CA ARG A 203 6.99 2.70 -22.63
C ARG A 203 7.92 1.52 -22.84
N ASP A 204 9.18 1.67 -22.45
CA ASP A 204 10.23 0.70 -22.77
C ASP A 204 10.28 -0.47 -21.77
N SER A 205 9.73 -0.31 -20.56
CA SER A 205 9.83 -1.30 -19.46
C SER A 205 8.53 -2.06 -19.18
N HIS A 206 7.51 -1.97 -20.03
CA HIS A 206 6.23 -2.70 -19.91
C HIS A 206 5.63 -2.70 -18.49
N VAL A 207 5.66 -1.56 -17.80
CA VAL A 207 5.29 -1.47 -16.38
C VAL A 207 3.83 -1.87 -16.15
N LYS A 208 3.58 -2.81 -15.22
CA LYS A 208 2.23 -3.27 -14.83
C LYS A 208 1.39 -2.09 -14.32
N ARG A 209 0.18 -1.94 -14.86
CA ARG A 209 -0.77 -0.88 -14.48
C ARG A 209 -1.35 -1.15 -13.09
N LEU A 210 -1.50 -0.12 -12.27
CA LEU A 210 -2.10 -0.24 -10.93
C LEU A 210 -3.62 -0.45 -10.96
N ALA A 211 -4.27 -0.22 -12.11
CA ALA A 211 -5.71 -0.45 -12.28
C ALA A 211 -6.12 -1.89 -11.94
N SER A 212 -5.23 -2.87 -12.18
CA SER A 212 -5.48 -4.28 -11.85
C SER A 212 -5.57 -4.56 -10.34
N PHE A 213 -5.20 -3.60 -9.48
CA PHE A 213 -5.41 -3.67 -8.03
C PHE A 213 -6.71 -2.96 -7.64
N PHE A 214 -6.91 -1.72 -8.10
CA PHE A 214 -8.05 -0.90 -7.68
C PHE A 214 -9.39 -1.37 -8.24
N GLN A 215 -9.44 -1.94 -9.45
CA GLN A 215 -10.68 -2.50 -10.00
C GLN A 215 -11.21 -3.66 -9.13
N PRO A 216 -10.42 -4.73 -8.85
CA PRO A 216 -10.85 -5.76 -7.92
C PRO A 216 -11.20 -5.26 -6.52
N LEU A 217 -10.50 -4.22 -6.01
CA LEU A 217 -10.85 -3.61 -4.72
C LEU A 217 -12.26 -3.00 -4.74
N ARG A 218 -12.59 -2.22 -5.79
CA ARG A 218 -13.95 -1.65 -5.95
C ARG A 218 -15.01 -2.75 -6.03
N ASP A 219 -14.76 -3.77 -6.84
CA ASP A 219 -15.67 -4.92 -6.99
C ASP A 219 -15.84 -5.66 -5.67
N ARG A 220 -14.76 -5.82 -4.90
CA ARG A 220 -14.78 -6.47 -3.59
C ARG A 220 -15.61 -5.65 -2.60
N LEU A 221 -15.38 -4.34 -2.51
CA LEU A 221 -16.14 -3.45 -1.64
C LEU A 221 -17.63 -3.47 -2.01
N ALA A 222 -17.97 -3.40 -3.29
CA ALA A 222 -19.37 -3.46 -3.72
C ALA A 222 -20.05 -4.79 -3.32
N LYS A 223 -19.32 -5.91 -3.42
CA LYS A 223 -19.82 -7.23 -2.98
C LYS A 223 -20.02 -7.32 -1.46
N LEU A 224 -19.37 -6.49 -0.64
CA LEU A 224 -19.59 -6.49 0.81
C LEU A 224 -20.94 -5.88 1.20
N ALA A 225 -21.57 -5.11 0.31
CA ALA A 225 -22.84 -4.49 0.60
C ALA A 225 -23.92 -5.55 0.92
N PRO A 226 -24.64 -5.42 2.04
CA PRO A 226 -25.68 -6.37 2.43
C PRO A 226 -26.85 -6.33 1.46
N GLN A 227 -27.16 -5.13 0.94
CA GLN A 227 -28.23 -4.82 -0.02
C GLN A 227 -27.65 -3.91 -1.13
N ASN A 228 -28.41 -3.66 -2.21
CA ASN A 228 -28.03 -2.69 -3.27
C ASN A 228 -26.64 -2.91 -3.91
N ARG A 229 -26.26 -4.16 -4.15
CA ARG A 229 -24.91 -4.52 -4.66
C ARG A 229 -24.54 -3.88 -6.01
N ASP A 230 -25.53 -3.49 -6.81
CA ASP A 230 -25.31 -2.85 -8.11
C ASP A 230 -24.85 -1.39 -7.97
N ASN A 231 -25.22 -0.71 -6.88
CA ASN A 231 -24.80 0.66 -6.61
C ASN A 231 -24.79 0.96 -5.09
N PRO A 232 -23.89 0.34 -4.31
CA PRO A 232 -23.86 0.50 -2.87
C PRO A 232 -23.23 1.85 -2.48
N ARG A 233 -23.73 2.44 -1.40
CA ARG A 233 -23.14 3.64 -0.82
C ARG A 233 -21.92 3.27 0.01
N ILE A 234 -20.76 3.35 -0.63
CA ILE A 234 -19.45 3.12 -0.02
C ILE A 234 -18.85 4.47 0.42
N VAL A 235 -18.36 4.53 1.66
CA VAL A 235 -17.67 5.70 2.21
C VAL A 235 -16.27 5.34 2.70
N ILE A 236 -15.34 6.30 2.69
CA ILE A 236 -14.03 6.17 3.33
C ILE A 236 -14.06 6.93 4.65
N LEU A 237 -13.97 6.22 5.77
CA LEU A 237 -13.95 6.82 7.10
C LEU A 237 -12.53 7.21 7.47
N THR A 238 -12.31 8.49 7.77
CA THR A 238 -11.01 9.06 8.14
C THR A 238 -11.07 9.70 9.55
N PRO A 239 -9.98 9.65 10.34
CA PRO A 239 -9.88 10.39 11.59
C PRO A 239 -9.73 11.91 11.40
N GLY A 240 -9.64 12.38 10.14
CA GLY A 240 -9.59 13.80 9.80
C GLY A 240 -8.19 14.32 9.44
N PRO A 241 -8.07 15.64 9.21
CA PRO A 241 -6.89 16.27 8.60
C PRO A 241 -5.62 16.17 9.43
N TYR A 242 -5.74 15.91 10.73
CA TYR A 242 -4.61 15.72 11.63
C TYR A 242 -3.99 14.33 11.54
N SER A 243 -4.50 13.42 10.70
CA SER A 243 -3.82 12.15 10.46
C SER A 243 -2.58 12.31 9.57
N PRO A 244 -1.48 11.60 9.89
CA PRO A 244 -0.31 11.45 9.00
C PRO A 244 -0.62 11.04 7.57
N SER A 245 -1.67 10.24 7.39
CA SER A 245 -2.09 9.62 6.12
C SER A 245 -3.35 10.25 5.53
N TYR A 246 -3.79 11.42 6.03
CA TYR A 246 -5.01 12.07 5.54
C TYR A 246 -4.99 12.34 4.03
N PHE A 247 -3.82 12.73 3.49
CA PHE A 247 -3.64 12.91 2.05
C PHE A 247 -4.07 11.64 1.29
N GLU A 248 -3.57 10.48 1.70
CA GLU A 248 -3.90 9.21 1.05
C GLU A 248 -5.40 8.92 1.15
N HIS A 249 -6.05 9.22 2.27
CA HIS A 249 -7.47 8.97 2.44
C HIS A 249 -8.30 9.79 1.46
N ALA A 250 -8.01 11.09 1.37
CA ALA A 250 -8.66 12.01 0.43
C ALA A 250 -8.36 11.63 -1.03
N TYR A 251 -7.13 11.26 -1.32
CA TYR A 251 -6.70 10.87 -2.65
C TYR A 251 -7.40 9.60 -3.12
N LEU A 252 -7.45 8.56 -2.28
CA LEU A 252 -8.17 7.32 -2.57
C LEU A 252 -9.67 7.54 -2.67
N ALA A 253 -10.27 8.38 -1.83
CA ALA A 253 -11.69 8.72 -1.90
C ALA A 253 -12.04 9.33 -3.26
N ASN A 254 -11.26 10.32 -3.70
CA ASN A 254 -11.42 10.95 -5.01
C ASN A 254 -11.19 9.96 -6.16
N TYR A 255 -10.13 9.14 -6.08
CA TYR A 255 -9.78 8.19 -7.14
C TYR A 255 -10.82 7.06 -7.30
N LEU A 256 -11.36 6.56 -6.18
CA LEU A 256 -12.35 5.47 -6.18
C LEU A 256 -13.79 5.97 -6.37
N GLY A 257 -14.02 7.29 -6.23
CA GLY A 257 -15.34 7.90 -6.33
C GLY A 257 -16.20 7.68 -5.09
N TYR A 258 -15.60 7.66 -3.90
CA TYR A 258 -16.28 7.46 -2.62
C TYR A 258 -16.27 8.73 -1.79
N ALA A 259 -17.30 8.92 -0.96
CA ALA A 259 -17.34 10.04 -0.03
C ALA A 259 -16.28 9.84 1.07
N LEU A 260 -15.44 10.86 1.31
CA LEU A 260 -14.57 10.93 2.48
C LEU A 260 -15.37 11.49 3.65
N VAL A 261 -15.45 10.73 4.74
CA VAL A 261 -16.31 11.07 5.89
C VAL A 261 -15.53 10.96 7.20
N GLN A 262 -15.87 11.79 8.18
CA GLN A 262 -15.42 11.67 9.57
C GLN A 262 -16.53 11.04 10.43
N GLY A 263 -16.20 10.63 11.65
CA GLY A 263 -17.19 10.07 12.57
C GLY A 263 -18.38 11.02 12.81
N ALA A 264 -18.12 12.33 12.86
CA ALA A 264 -19.14 13.35 13.01
C ALA A 264 -20.08 13.49 11.80
N ASP A 265 -19.76 12.94 10.63
CA ASP A 265 -20.67 12.93 9.46
C ASP A 265 -21.62 11.73 9.49
N LEU A 266 -21.34 10.75 10.33
CA LEU A 266 -22.10 9.50 10.46
C LEU A 266 -23.01 9.53 11.70
N SER A 267 -24.04 8.70 11.67
CA SER A 267 -24.93 8.44 12.80
C SER A 267 -25.39 6.99 12.77
N VAL A 268 -25.47 6.35 13.93
CA VAL A 268 -26.00 4.98 14.07
C VAL A 268 -27.44 5.06 14.55
N ARG A 269 -28.36 4.42 13.84
CA ARG A 269 -29.78 4.35 14.19
C ARG A 269 -30.40 3.07 13.64
N ASP A 270 -31.19 2.38 14.47
CA ASP A 270 -31.93 1.16 14.11
C ASP A 270 -31.02 0.07 13.51
N GLY A 271 -29.81 -0.09 14.08
CA GLY A 271 -28.82 -1.07 13.63
C GLY A 271 -28.16 -0.76 12.28
N ARG A 272 -28.28 0.49 11.80
CA ARG A 272 -27.74 0.94 10.51
C ARG A 272 -26.90 2.20 10.68
N VAL A 273 -25.95 2.41 9.77
CA VAL A 273 -25.15 3.62 9.69
C VAL A 273 -25.73 4.56 8.62
N TRP A 274 -25.85 5.83 8.96
CA TRP A 274 -26.42 6.88 8.13
C TRP A 274 -25.40 8.00 7.92
N LEU A 275 -25.24 8.43 6.67
CA LEU A 275 -24.51 9.63 6.31
C LEU A 275 -25.46 10.83 6.41
N LYS A 276 -25.06 11.85 7.16
CA LYS A 276 -25.78 13.11 7.30
C LYS A 276 -25.50 14.00 6.09
N SER A 277 -26.55 14.47 5.42
CA SER A 277 -26.50 15.49 4.37
C SER A 277 -27.50 16.60 4.66
N LEU A 278 -27.44 17.70 3.90
CA LEU A 278 -28.45 18.76 3.97
C LEU A 278 -29.84 18.29 3.51
N GLU A 279 -29.88 17.28 2.64
CA GLU A 279 -31.11 16.69 2.09
C GLU A 279 -31.70 15.60 3.00
N GLY A 280 -30.96 15.17 4.03
CA GLY A 280 -31.40 14.20 5.02
C GLY A 280 -30.37 13.10 5.30
N LEU A 281 -30.87 11.95 5.74
CA LEU A 281 -30.05 10.79 6.07
C LEU A 281 -30.00 9.81 4.90
N HIS A 282 -28.79 9.43 4.50
CA HIS A 282 -28.59 8.39 3.49
C HIS A 282 -27.92 7.18 4.12
N GLN A 283 -28.52 6.00 3.96
CA GLN A 283 -27.95 4.78 4.51
C GLN A 283 -26.59 4.48 3.85
N VAL A 284 -25.59 4.16 4.66
CA VAL A 284 -24.26 3.71 4.23
C VAL A 284 -24.27 2.18 4.21
N ASP A 285 -23.82 1.59 3.09
CA ASP A 285 -23.79 0.14 2.92
C ASP A 285 -22.44 -0.47 3.31
N VAL A 286 -21.34 0.24 3.05
CA VAL A 286 -19.97 -0.22 3.31
C VAL A 286 -19.10 0.95 3.76
N ILE A 287 -18.32 0.72 4.81
CA ILE A 287 -17.32 1.67 5.31
C ILE A 287 -15.94 1.09 5.06
N LEU A 288 -15.17 1.70 4.15
CA LEU A 288 -13.73 1.48 4.07
C LEU A 288 -13.06 2.34 5.15
N ARG A 289 -12.76 1.71 6.28
CA ARG A 289 -12.14 2.36 7.42
C ARG A 289 -10.66 2.68 7.18
N ARG A 290 -10.22 3.87 7.61
CA ARG A 290 -8.83 4.34 7.57
C ARG A 290 -8.27 4.80 8.94
N LEU A 291 -8.67 4.11 10.01
CA LEU A 291 -8.27 4.35 11.40
C LEU A 291 -8.20 3.00 12.13
N ASP A 292 -7.57 2.94 13.29
CA ASP A 292 -7.46 1.71 14.09
C ASP A 292 -8.77 1.39 14.83
N ASP A 293 -8.94 0.14 15.26
CA ASP A 293 -10.21 -0.38 15.82
C ASP A 293 -10.68 0.45 17.01
N SER A 294 -9.75 0.79 17.91
CA SER A 294 -9.99 1.54 19.15
C SER A 294 -10.49 2.98 18.93
N PHE A 295 -10.49 3.48 17.69
CA PHE A 295 -10.99 4.81 17.35
C PHE A 295 -12.34 4.75 16.62
N CYS A 296 -12.92 3.57 16.41
CA CYS A 296 -14.14 3.40 15.62
C CYS A 296 -15.41 3.73 16.41
N ASP A 297 -15.45 3.35 17.68
CA ASP A 297 -16.60 3.55 18.55
C ASP A 297 -16.12 4.07 19.91
N PRO A 298 -16.49 5.31 20.32
CA PRO A 298 -16.11 5.83 21.63
C PRO A 298 -16.88 5.19 22.80
N LEU A 299 -17.88 4.33 22.54
CA LEU A 299 -18.63 3.62 23.57
C LEU A 299 -17.98 2.31 24.02
N GLU A 300 -16.97 1.82 23.29
CA GLU A 300 -16.13 0.66 23.64
C GLU A 300 -14.78 1.10 24.23
#